data_AF-A0A1G4JHB0-F1
#
_entry.id   AF-A0A1G4JHB0-F1
#
_cell.length_a   1.000
_cell.length_b   1.000
_cell.length_c   1.000
_cell.angle_alpha   90.00
_cell.angle_beta   90.00
_cell.angle_gamma   90.00
#
_symmetry.space_group_name_H-M   'P 1'
#
loop_
_entity.id
_entity.type
_entity.pdbx_description
1 polymer ?
#
loop_
_entity_poly.entity_id
_entity_poly.type
_entity_poly.pdbx_seq_one_letter_code
_entity_poly.pdbx_strand_id
1 'polypeptide(L)'
;MTLLNEPNVDFHLKLNEQSFHIPNELLKNNVKKVQKLVERESMRLEVLFKDLNSIVAGHDPHLSINKLNDIIKAVELLERKLDKRVNIECELLKRIEYRFNYFKELEELKKNGNREGLISWYQVYTNLLIGDYLVRNNNVCDQELAGGSSGTSLRLKRKISSPTTSPPPVNAGVQFLRSQGLEKHLDWDILVTANQISKSLDAGHDLTLLVNWIRENQTYLTKRSSALEFETRLQEYIELVKIRDYPGAIGCFQNHLIKFINTNFDELQLASGLLVFIKSFKEQGLQQKEAQSDASHMKTKLGFFQYFFGKVPPRESVSGNATFENNTRSKFSASGEFVRYTRVLSDERWNVLKRLFLQEFYSMYGISQHDPLLIYLSLGISTLKTKSCLQENYPPAKGDEELHNFFSSELNHSKCPVCSPEFAPLTKDLPYAHHIQSNLFENPVMLPNGNIYDSKKLKLLAAKLVSRKLYNLEPNQVVDPVDREIYYEKDFVTMYPT
;
A
#
# COMPACT_ATOMS: atom_id res chain seq x y z
N MET A 1 -7.08 -41.12 1.84
CA MET A 1 -6.89 -39.70 1.49
C MET A 1 -7.02 -38.85 2.74
N THR A 2 -6.09 -39.05 3.67
CA THR A 2 -5.92 -38.22 4.87
C THR A 2 -5.00 -37.06 4.52
N LEU A 3 -5.15 -35.94 5.24
CA LEU A 3 -4.20 -34.82 5.34
C LEU A 3 -4.39 -33.67 4.32
N LEU A 4 -5.53 -32.98 4.40
CA LEU A 4 -5.36 -31.55 4.64
C LEU A 4 -4.71 -31.46 6.01
N ASN A 5 -3.40 -31.22 6.06
CA ASN A 5 -2.71 -30.89 7.31
C ASN A 5 -3.20 -29.49 7.72
N GLU A 6 -4.40 -29.45 8.28
CA GLU A 6 -5.03 -28.19 8.62
C GLU A 6 -4.37 -27.60 9.86
N PRO A 7 -3.95 -26.33 9.80
CA PRO A 7 -3.43 -25.66 10.98
C PRO A 7 -4.53 -25.56 12.05
N ASN A 8 -4.15 -25.54 13.32
CA ASN A 8 -5.09 -25.39 14.44
C ASN A 8 -5.84 -24.04 14.36
N VAL A 9 -7.00 -23.91 15.00
CA VAL A 9 -7.73 -22.64 15.15
C VAL A 9 -6.83 -21.58 15.81
N ASP A 10 -6.03 -21.95 16.81
CA ASP A 10 -5.08 -21.04 17.46
C ASP A 10 -4.06 -20.45 16.50
N PHE A 11 -3.65 -21.21 15.47
CA PHE A 11 -2.76 -20.70 14.43
C PHE A 11 -3.45 -19.59 13.63
N HIS A 12 -4.72 -19.78 13.25
CA HIS A 12 -5.51 -18.77 12.55
C HIS A 12 -5.78 -17.54 13.41
N LEU A 13 -6.04 -17.71 14.71
CA LEU A 13 -6.21 -16.60 15.65
C LEU A 13 -4.92 -15.78 15.79
N LYS A 14 -3.77 -16.44 15.97
CA LYS A 14 -2.46 -15.78 16.07
C LYS A 14 -2.13 -15.02 14.78
N LEU A 15 -2.44 -15.61 13.64
CA LEU A 15 -2.23 -14.99 12.34
C LEU A 15 -3.11 -13.75 12.11
N ASN A 16 -4.31 -13.74 12.71
CA ASN A 16 -5.29 -12.66 12.59
C ASN A 16 -5.38 -11.78 13.84
N GLU A 17 -4.39 -11.82 14.74
CA GLU A 17 -4.38 -11.07 15.99
C GLU A 17 -4.60 -9.55 15.78
N GLN A 18 -4.01 -9.03 14.70
CA GLN A 18 -4.13 -7.63 14.29
C GLN A 18 -5.59 -7.19 14.08
N SER A 19 -6.45 -8.09 13.63
CA SER A 19 -7.87 -7.80 13.44
C SER A 19 -8.57 -7.47 14.76
N PHE A 20 -8.11 -8.00 15.91
CA PHE A 20 -8.69 -7.66 17.21
C PHE A 20 -8.00 -6.47 17.87
N HIS A 21 -6.78 -6.17 17.47
CA HIS A 21 -6.01 -5.05 18.01
C HIS A 21 -6.63 -3.68 17.63
N ILE A 22 -7.08 -3.51 16.38
CA ILE A 22 -7.64 -2.23 15.90
C ILE A 22 -8.87 -1.81 16.73
N PRO A 23 -9.94 -2.63 16.88
CA PRO A 23 -11.09 -2.24 17.69
C PRO A 23 -10.72 -2.00 19.15
N ASN A 24 -9.79 -2.76 19.71
CA ASN A 24 -9.34 -2.58 21.09
C ASN A 24 -8.68 -1.21 21.29
N GLU A 25 -7.78 -0.79 20.39
CA GLU A 25 -7.19 0.56 20.45
C GLU A 25 -8.23 1.66 20.26
N LEU A 26 -9.21 1.45 19.37
CA LEU A 26 -10.32 2.40 19.19
C LEU A 26 -11.20 2.51 20.44
N LEU A 27 -11.48 1.39 21.12
CA LEU A 27 -12.21 1.36 22.40
C LEU A 27 -11.44 2.12 23.48
N LYS A 28 -10.15 1.83 23.67
CA LYS A 28 -9.30 2.57 24.63
C LYS A 28 -9.30 4.07 24.36
N ASN A 29 -9.23 4.47 23.08
CA ASN A 29 -9.30 5.88 22.70
C ASN A 29 -10.68 6.49 22.98
N ASN A 30 -11.76 5.75 22.72
CA ASN A 30 -13.12 6.20 23.03
C ASN A 30 -13.32 6.42 24.54
N VAL A 31 -12.84 5.49 25.37
CA VAL A 31 -12.89 5.62 26.84
C VAL A 31 -12.16 6.89 27.31
N LYS A 32 -10.94 7.15 26.81
CA LYS A 32 -10.21 8.39 27.12
C LYS A 32 -10.98 9.64 26.69
N LYS A 33 -11.67 9.59 25.53
CA LYS A 33 -12.50 10.71 25.04
C LYS A 33 -13.75 10.91 25.88
N VAL A 34 -14.36 9.84 26.39
CA VAL A 34 -15.49 9.90 27.33
C VAL A 34 -15.05 10.49 28.66
N GLN A 35 -13.94 10.02 29.24
CA GLN A 35 -13.37 10.56 30.49
C GLN A 35 -13.14 12.08 30.39
N LYS A 36 -12.42 12.53 29.36
CA LYS A 36 -12.16 13.97 29.12
C LYS A 36 -13.43 14.77 28.88
N LEU A 37 -14.45 14.18 28.26
CA LEU A 37 -15.73 14.83 28.02
C LEU A 37 -16.49 15.01 29.34
N VAL A 38 -16.57 13.96 30.16
CA VAL A 38 -17.23 13.97 31.47
C VAL A 38 -16.53 14.97 32.38
N GLU A 39 -15.20 14.91 32.53
CA GLU A 39 -14.44 15.86 33.36
C GLU A 39 -14.70 17.31 32.96
N ARG A 40 -14.64 17.62 31.66
CA ARG A 40 -14.86 18.98 31.15
C ARG A 40 -16.27 19.49 31.41
N GLU A 41 -17.27 18.65 31.15
CA GLU A 41 -18.68 19.04 31.34
C GLU A 41 -19.05 19.09 32.82
N SER A 42 -18.48 18.23 33.67
CA SER A 42 -18.60 18.31 35.13
C SER A 42 -18.04 19.62 35.67
N MET A 43 -16.84 20.04 35.26
CA MET A 43 -16.28 21.35 35.64
C MET A 43 -17.18 22.51 35.18
N ARG A 44 -17.75 22.43 33.97
CA ARG A 44 -18.69 23.45 33.48
C ARG A 44 -19.96 23.51 34.33
N LEU A 45 -20.52 22.37 34.69
CA LEU A 45 -21.71 22.29 35.53
C LEU A 45 -21.43 22.83 36.94
N GLU A 46 -20.28 22.51 37.54
CA GLU A 46 -19.88 23.07 38.84
C GLU A 46 -19.84 24.60 38.83
N VAL A 47 -19.31 25.21 37.77
CA VAL A 47 -19.32 26.68 37.61
C VAL A 47 -20.76 27.20 37.49
N LEU A 48 -21.60 26.59 36.66
CA LEU A 48 -22.99 27.01 36.51
C LEU A 48 -23.81 26.89 37.81
N PHE A 49 -23.57 25.84 38.61
CA PHE A 49 -24.21 25.66 39.91
C PHE A 49 -23.71 26.68 40.94
N LYS A 50 -22.41 27.01 40.94
CA LYS A 50 -21.87 28.10 41.80
C LYS A 50 -22.49 29.44 41.45
N ASP A 51 -22.59 29.75 40.16
CA ASP A 51 -23.26 30.98 39.68
C ASP A 51 -24.73 31.00 40.09
N LEU A 52 -25.45 29.89 39.92
CA LEU A 52 -26.85 29.78 40.34
C LEU A 52 -27.01 30.04 41.84
N ASN A 53 -26.16 29.43 42.67
CA ASN A 53 -26.20 29.63 44.12
C ASN A 53 -25.99 31.10 44.50
N SER A 54 -25.11 31.82 43.78
CA SER A 54 -24.90 33.26 44.00
C SER A 54 -26.12 34.11 43.61
N ILE A 55 -26.79 33.78 42.50
CA ILE A 55 -27.97 34.49 42.01
C ILE A 55 -29.18 34.23 42.91
N VAL A 56 -29.34 32.99 43.39
CA VAL A 56 -30.40 32.61 44.32
C VAL A 56 -30.24 33.34 45.67
N ALA A 57 -29.01 33.52 46.14
CA ALA A 57 -28.72 34.33 47.33
C ALA A 57 -29.05 35.83 47.13
N GLY A 58 -29.02 36.32 45.89
CA GLY A 58 -29.44 37.67 45.51
C GLY A 58 -30.96 37.85 45.37
N HIS A 59 -31.76 36.79 45.51
CA HIS A 59 -33.22 36.78 45.41
C HIS A 59 -33.81 37.23 44.05
N ASP A 60 -33.07 37.13 42.94
CA ASP A 60 -33.60 37.43 41.60
C ASP A 60 -34.22 36.18 40.92
N PRO A 61 -35.55 36.03 40.86
CA PRO A 61 -36.19 34.78 40.41
C PRO A 61 -36.03 34.56 38.90
N HIS A 62 -36.10 35.65 38.12
CA HIS A 62 -36.03 35.58 36.67
C HIS A 62 -34.62 35.19 36.18
N LEU A 63 -33.58 35.69 36.85
CA LEU A 63 -32.20 35.31 36.56
C LEU A 63 -31.90 33.86 36.99
N SER A 64 -32.48 33.43 38.12
CA SER A 64 -32.36 32.05 38.60
C SER A 64 -32.97 31.04 37.60
N ILE A 65 -34.17 31.33 37.06
CA ILE A 65 -34.83 30.48 36.05
C ILE A 65 -34.01 30.42 34.75
N ASN A 66 -33.48 31.55 34.28
CA ASN A 66 -32.63 31.56 33.09
C ASN A 66 -31.37 30.71 33.28
N LYS A 67 -30.73 30.77 34.45
CA LYS A 67 -29.54 29.98 34.75
C LYS A 67 -29.85 28.48 34.90
N LEU A 68 -31.01 28.12 35.45
CA LEU A 68 -31.50 26.74 35.46
C LEU A 68 -31.71 26.20 34.03
N ASN A 69 -32.29 27.00 33.13
CA ASN A 69 -32.43 26.62 31.73
C ASN A 69 -31.07 26.40 31.04
N ASP A 70 -30.05 27.18 31.39
CA ASP A 70 -28.69 26.99 30.86
C ASP A 70 -28.04 25.70 31.38
N ILE A 71 -28.30 25.33 32.66
CA ILE A 71 -27.88 24.04 33.23
C ILE A 71 -28.58 22.88 32.52
N ILE A 72 -29.90 22.97 32.31
CA ILE A 72 -30.67 21.94 31.58
C ILE A 72 -30.09 21.74 30.17
N LYS A 73 -29.89 22.83 29.42
CA LYS A 73 -29.25 22.78 28.08
C LYS A 73 -27.84 22.17 28.14
N ALA A 74 -27.09 22.42 29.21
CA ALA A 74 -25.76 21.86 29.39
C ALA A 74 -25.80 20.33 29.59
N VAL A 75 -26.72 19.84 30.42
CA VAL A 75 -26.94 18.40 30.65
C VAL A 75 -27.45 17.70 29.38
N GLU A 76 -28.44 18.26 28.70
CA GLU A 76 -28.95 17.71 27.42
C GLU A 76 -27.86 17.66 26.34
N LEU A 77 -26.92 18.60 26.34
CA LEU A 77 -25.78 18.58 25.42
C LEU A 77 -24.78 17.47 25.79
N LEU A 78 -24.54 17.26 27.09
CA LEU A 78 -23.69 16.17 27.58
C LEU A 78 -24.28 14.81 27.20
N GLU A 79 -25.58 14.59 27.47
CA GLU A 79 -26.32 13.37 27.09
C GLU A 79 -26.16 13.07 25.59
N ARG A 80 -26.49 14.04 24.73
CA ARG A 80 -26.34 13.91 23.27
C ARG A 80 -24.89 13.67 22.79
N LYS A 81 -23.89 14.06 23.57
CA LYS A 81 -22.47 13.79 23.26
C LYS A 81 -22.07 12.40 23.75
N LEU A 82 -22.56 11.97 24.91
CA LEU A 82 -22.34 10.63 25.47
C LEU A 82 -23.01 9.56 24.60
N ASP A 83 -24.26 9.76 24.17
CA ASP A 83 -24.96 8.82 23.28
C ASP A 83 -24.17 8.54 21.99
N LYS A 84 -23.52 9.57 21.43
CA LYS A 84 -22.66 9.39 20.25
C LYS A 84 -21.45 8.53 20.55
N ARG A 85 -20.88 8.63 21.75
CA ARG A 85 -19.72 7.82 22.18
C ARG A 85 -20.12 6.40 22.49
N VAL A 86 -21.27 6.20 23.13
CA VAL A 86 -21.86 4.87 23.37
C VAL A 86 -22.16 4.17 22.06
N ASN A 87 -22.77 4.86 21.08
CA ASN A 87 -23.03 4.28 19.76
C ASN A 87 -21.74 3.83 19.05
N ILE A 88 -20.65 4.60 19.15
CA ILE A 88 -19.34 4.20 18.60
C ILE A 88 -18.83 2.93 19.29
N GLU A 89 -18.92 2.88 20.62
CA GLU A 89 -18.50 1.72 21.41
C GLU A 89 -19.30 0.47 21.07
N CYS A 90 -20.63 0.57 20.97
CA CYS A 90 -21.49 -0.53 20.56
C CYS A 90 -21.12 -1.07 19.17
N GLU A 91 -20.81 -0.20 18.21
CA GLU A 91 -20.38 -0.65 16.87
C GLU A 91 -19.03 -1.37 16.91
N LEU A 92 -18.08 -0.91 17.72
CA LEU A 92 -16.78 -1.59 17.89
C LEU A 92 -16.93 -2.95 18.58
N LEU A 93 -17.76 -3.03 19.63
CA LEU A 93 -18.05 -4.30 20.32
C LEU A 93 -18.72 -5.31 19.37
N LYS A 94 -19.67 -4.85 18.53
CA LYS A 94 -20.25 -5.70 17.48
C LYS A 94 -19.19 -6.24 16.54
N ARG A 95 -18.23 -5.43 16.06
CA ARG A 95 -17.15 -5.93 15.19
C ARG A 95 -16.35 -7.06 15.86
N ILE A 96 -16.01 -6.90 17.14
CA ILE A 96 -15.31 -7.94 17.92
C ILE A 96 -16.15 -9.21 18.04
N GLU A 97 -17.44 -9.07 18.36
CA GLU A 97 -18.37 -10.19 18.50
C GLU A 97 -18.53 -10.98 17.19
N TYR A 98 -18.67 -10.29 16.05
CA TYR A 98 -18.72 -10.93 14.74
C TYR A 98 -17.45 -11.74 14.43
N ARG A 99 -16.27 -11.17 14.72
CA ARG A 99 -14.99 -11.86 14.52
C ARG A 99 -14.83 -13.05 15.45
N PHE A 100 -15.26 -12.93 16.70
CA PHE A 100 -15.25 -14.03 17.66
C PHE A 100 -16.12 -15.20 17.17
N ASN A 101 -17.35 -14.90 16.74
CA ASN A 101 -18.27 -15.90 16.19
C ASN A 101 -17.70 -16.56 14.92
N TYR A 102 -17.03 -15.79 14.06
CA TYR A 102 -16.38 -16.30 12.84
C TYR A 102 -15.30 -17.35 13.11
N PHE A 103 -14.46 -17.15 14.14
CA PHE A 103 -13.46 -18.17 14.54
C PHE A 103 -14.05 -19.31 15.37
N LYS A 104 -15.13 -19.05 16.11
CA LYS A 104 -15.88 -20.10 16.80
C LYS A 104 -16.52 -21.08 15.81
N GLU A 105 -17.07 -20.57 14.70
CA GLU A 105 -17.57 -21.39 13.61
C GLU A 105 -16.48 -22.30 13.03
N LEU A 106 -15.26 -21.78 12.81
CA LEU A 106 -14.12 -22.58 12.37
C LEU A 106 -13.81 -23.72 13.35
N GLU A 107 -13.85 -23.44 14.66
CA GLU A 107 -13.61 -24.44 15.70
C GLU A 107 -14.68 -25.53 15.67
N GLU A 108 -15.96 -25.17 15.53
CA GLU A 108 -17.07 -26.12 15.43
C GLU A 108 -17.00 -26.96 14.15
N LEU A 109 -16.69 -26.36 13.01
CA LEU A 109 -16.52 -27.06 11.73
C LEU A 109 -15.40 -28.11 11.80
N LYS A 110 -14.28 -27.78 12.45
CA LYS A 110 -13.16 -28.70 12.66
C LYS A 110 -13.51 -29.84 13.62
N LYS A 111 -14.18 -29.53 14.73
CA LYS A 111 -14.66 -30.55 15.69
C LYS A 111 -15.60 -31.55 15.03
N ASN A 112 -16.46 -31.06 14.13
CA ASN A 112 -17.44 -31.89 13.43
C ASN A 112 -16.89 -32.58 12.17
N GLY A 113 -15.65 -32.26 11.75
CA GLY A 113 -15.06 -32.80 10.52
C GLY A 113 -15.80 -32.41 9.24
N ASN A 114 -16.51 -31.27 9.23
CA ASN A 114 -17.33 -30.84 8.11
C ASN A 114 -16.46 -30.22 6.99
N ARG A 115 -16.08 -31.04 6.01
CA ARG A 115 -15.23 -30.62 4.88
C ARG A 115 -15.85 -29.52 4.02
N GLU A 116 -17.14 -29.60 3.72
CA GLU A 116 -17.81 -28.60 2.87
C GLU A 116 -17.88 -27.24 3.56
N GLY A 117 -18.20 -27.24 4.86
CA GLY A 117 -18.19 -26.02 5.67
C GLY A 117 -16.79 -25.41 5.78
N LEU A 118 -15.74 -26.22 5.92
CA LEU A 118 -14.36 -25.72 5.93
C LEU A 118 -13.96 -25.06 4.61
N ILE A 119 -14.34 -25.65 3.47
CA ILE A 119 -14.09 -25.05 2.14
C ILE A 119 -14.79 -23.69 2.05
N SER A 120 -16.06 -23.62 2.44
CA SER A 120 -16.83 -22.37 2.47
C SER A 120 -16.16 -21.31 3.36
N TRP A 121 -15.72 -21.69 4.57
CA TRP A 121 -15.04 -20.79 5.50
C TRP A 121 -13.74 -20.23 4.90
N TYR A 122 -12.92 -21.06 4.26
CA TYR A 122 -11.70 -20.62 3.59
C TYR A 122 -11.96 -19.73 2.37
N GLN A 123 -13.06 -19.93 1.64
CA GLN A 123 -13.49 -19.02 0.58
C GLN A 123 -13.84 -17.65 1.15
N VAL A 124 -14.59 -17.61 2.25
CA VAL A 124 -14.91 -16.36 2.96
C VAL A 124 -13.64 -15.68 3.48
N TYR A 125 -12.71 -16.44 4.04
CA TYR A 125 -11.41 -15.91 4.50
C TYR A 125 -10.60 -15.34 3.33
N THR A 126 -10.60 -16.02 2.19
CA THR A 126 -9.93 -15.54 0.97
C THR A 126 -10.55 -14.22 0.49
N ASN A 127 -11.89 -14.12 0.50
CA ASN A 127 -12.58 -12.87 0.18
C ASN A 127 -12.22 -11.75 1.19
N LEU A 128 -12.05 -12.07 2.47
CA LEU A 128 -11.60 -11.09 3.45
C LEU A 128 -10.20 -10.55 3.12
N LEU A 129 -9.27 -11.42 2.71
CA LEU A 129 -7.90 -11.03 2.31
C LEU A 129 -7.90 -10.19 1.04
N ILE A 130 -8.73 -10.54 0.06
CA ILE A 130 -8.94 -9.75 -1.16
C ILE A 130 -9.49 -8.37 -0.80
N GLY A 131 -10.50 -8.33 0.06
CA GLY A 131 -11.08 -7.07 0.56
C GLY A 131 -10.05 -6.18 1.25
N ASP A 132 -9.22 -6.74 2.15
CA ASP A 132 -8.14 -6.02 2.81
C ASP A 132 -7.13 -5.44 1.80
N TYR A 133 -6.65 -6.26 0.86
CA TYR A 133 -5.74 -5.83 -0.19
C TYR A 133 -6.32 -4.69 -1.04
N LEU A 134 -7.56 -4.84 -1.51
CA LEU A 134 -8.25 -3.83 -2.30
C LEU A 134 -8.44 -2.55 -1.51
N VAL A 135 -8.85 -2.61 -0.24
CA VAL A 135 -9.05 -1.40 0.57
C VAL A 135 -7.74 -0.62 0.73
N ARG A 136 -6.61 -1.30 0.96
CA ARG A 136 -5.29 -0.68 1.14
C ARG A 136 -4.72 -0.11 -0.15
N ASN A 137 -4.89 -0.82 -1.26
CA ASN A 137 -4.18 -0.52 -2.51
C ASN A 137 -5.06 0.15 -3.58
N ASN A 138 -6.38 0.28 -3.35
CA ASN A 138 -7.26 0.93 -4.32
C ASN A 138 -6.73 2.32 -4.69
N ASN A 139 -6.54 2.55 -5.98
CA ASN A 139 -6.30 3.87 -6.52
C ASN A 139 -7.63 4.60 -6.47
N VAL A 140 -7.83 5.46 -5.46
CA VAL A 140 -8.93 6.42 -5.48
C VAL A 140 -8.61 7.44 -6.57
N CYS A 141 -8.86 7.12 -7.84
CA CYS A 141 -8.74 8.07 -8.95
C CYS A 141 -9.69 7.72 -10.10
N ASP A 142 -10.15 8.79 -10.74
CA ASP A 142 -10.68 8.86 -12.11
C ASP A 142 -12.19 8.86 -12.37
N GLN A 143 -12.99 9.59 -11.58
CA GLN A 143 -14.16 10.25 -12.20
C GLN A 143 -14.42 11.73 -11.86
N GLU A 144 -13.94 12.35 -10.77
CA GLU A 144 -14.46 13.71 -10.42
C GLU A 144 -13.50 14.77 -9.86
N LEU A 145 -12.18 14.63 -10.01
CA LEU A 145 -11.22 15.68 -9.57
C LEU A 145 -10.62 16.51 -10.72
N ALA A 146 -11.11 16.35 -11.95
CA ALA A 146 -10.77 17.21 -13.08
C ALA A 146 -11.77 18.36 -13.32
N GLY A 147 -12.79 18.53 -12.47
CA GLY A 147 -13.79 19.59 -12.62
C GLY A 147 -14.28 20.13 -11.28
N GLY A 148 -13.72 21.25 -10.83
CA GLY A 148 -14.36 22.10 -9.81
C GLY A 148 -13.47 22.47 -8.63
N SER A 149 -12.80 23.61 -8.75
CA SER A 149 -12.27 24.38 -7.64
C SER A 149 -13.37 24.77 -6.62
N SER A 150 -13.13 24.49 -5.33
CA SER A 150 -13.31 25.41 -4.19
C SER A 150 -13.53 24.59 -2.91
N GLY A 151 -12.74 24.90 -1.87
CA GLY A 151 -12.62 24.06 -0.68
C GLY A 151 -13.88 23.94 0.14
N THR A 152 -14.08 22.76 0.77
CA THR A 152 -14.82 22.67 2.04
C THR A 152 -14.39 21.42 2.81
N SER A 153 -14.15 21.65 4.10
CA SER A 153 -13.83 20.72 5.19
C SER A 153 -14.60 19.37 5.16
N LEU A 154 -13.88 18.24 5.14
CA LEU A 154 -14.47 16.91 5.30
C LEU A 154 -14.85 16.64 6.76
N ARG A 155 -16.12 16.87 7.10
CA ARG A 155 -16.81 16.23 8.22
C ARG A 155 -17.72 15.13 7.67
N LEU A 156 -17.40 13.86 7.92
CA LEU A 156 -18.35 12.78 7.73
C LEU A 156 -19.53 12.93 8.70
N LYS A 157 -20.67 13.40 8.19
CA LYS A 157 -22.00 13.16 8.78
C LYS A 157 -22.99 12.88 7.66
N ARG A 158 -23.54 11.65 7.66
CA ARG A 158 -24.74 11.27 6.92
C ARG A 158 -25.91 12.20 7.25
N LYS A 159 -26.66 12.59 6.22
CA LYS A 159 -28.14 12.58 6.23
C LYS A 159 -28.64 12.24 4.83
N ILE A 160 -29.66 11.38 4.82
CA ILE A 160 -30.45 10.96 3.65
C ILE A 160 -31.40 12.11 3.30
N SER A 161 -31.36 12.60 2.05
CA SER A 161 -32.51 13.01 1.22
C SER A 161 -32.07 13.93 0.08
N SER A 162 -32.70 13.73 -1.09
CA SER A 162 -32.60 14.40 -2.39
C SER A 162 -31.51 13.95 -3.39
N PRO A 163 -31.88 13.68 -4.67
CA PRO A 163 -30.99 13.16 -5.71
C PRO A 163 -30.47 14.31 -6.59
N THR A 164 -29.16 14.36 -6.80
CA THR A 164 -28.38 15.06 -7.86
C THR A 164 -27.06 15.56 -7.28
N THR A 165 -26.26 14.62 -6.77
CA THR A 165 -24.83 14.81 -6.63
C THR A 165 -24.24 13.43 -6.82
N SER A 166 -23.30 13.34 -7.74
CA SER A 166 -22.52 12.14 -8.00
C SER A 166 -22.08 11.44 -6.70
N PRO A 167 -22.13 10.10 -6.65
CA PRO A 167 -21.74 9.37 -5.46
C PRO A 167 -20.25 9.64 -5.18
N PRO A 168 -19.85 9.85 -3.91
CA PRO A 168 -18.45 10.06 -3.55
C PRO A 168 -17.62 8.87 -4.05
N PRO A 169 -16.34 9.07 -4.44
CA PRO A 169 -15.52 8.00 -4.98
C PRO A 169 -15.42 6.87 -3.95
N VAL A 170 -16.14 5.79 -4.22
CA VAL A 170 -16.27 4.68 -3.28
C VAL A 170 -15.07 3.77 -3.47
N ASN A 171 -14.35 3.49 -2.39
CA ASN A 171 -13.25 2.52 -2.41
C ASN A 171 -13.78 1.16 -2.89
N ALA A 172 -13.18 0.60 -3.95
CA ALA A 172 -13.61 -0.65 -4.58
C ALA A 172 -13.60 -1.83 -3.59
N GLY A 173 -12.62 -1.87 -2.69
CA GLY A 173 -12.55 -2.88 -1.63
C GLY A 173 -13.72 -2.80 -0.65
N VAL A 174 -14.20 -1.59 -0.32
CA VAL A 174 -15.39 -1.41 0.53
C VAL A 174 -16.65 -1.91 -0.17
N GLN A 175 -16.80 -1.65 -1.47
CA GLN A 175 -17.92 -2.18 -2.26
C GLN A 175 -17.88 -3.70 -2.30
N PHE A 176 -16.70 -4.28 -2.52
CA PHE A 176 -16.48 -5.72 -2.51
C PHE A 176 -16.89 -6.33 -1.17
N LEU A 177 -16.38 -5.81 -0.04
CA LEU A 177 -16.74 -6.28 1.30
C LEU A 177 -18.25 -6.20 1.59
N ARG A 178 -18.93 -5.15 1.12
CA ARG A 178 -20.38 -5.01 1.28
C ARG A 178 -21.14 -6.09 0.51
N SER A 179 -20.75 -6.34 -0.75
CA SER A 179 -21.37 -7.37 -1.59
C SER A 179 -21.24 -8.77 -0.98
N GLN A 180 -20.13 -9.02 -0.27
CA GLN A 180 -19.85 -10.29 0.40
C GLN A 180 -20.38 -10.36 1.85
N GLY A 181 -20.95 -9.29 2.40
CA GLY A 181 -21.41 -9.24 3.80
C GLY A 181 -20.28 -9.22 4.83
N LEU A 182 -19.07 -8.81 4.44
CA LEU A 182 -17.85 -8.88 5.27
C LEU A 182 -17.46 -7.55 5.95
N GLU A 183 -18.35 -6.55 5.93
CA GLU A 183 -18.05 -5.20 6.46
C GLU A 183 -17.64 -5.18 7.94
N LYS A 184 -18.12 -6.15 8.74
CA LYS A 184 -17.81 -6.24 10.18
C LYS A 184 -16.56 -7.06 10.49
N HIS A 185 -16.03 -7.78 9.50
CA HIS A 185 -14.85 -8.63 9.65
C HIS A 185 -13.56 -7.81 9.46
N LEU A 186 -13.61 -6.65 8.81
CA LEU A 186 -12.46 -5.77 8.56
C LEU A 186 -12.73 -4.34 9.06
N ASP A 187 -11.74 -3.70 9.70
CA ASP A 187 -11.80 -2.28 10.05
C ASP A 187 -11.46 -1.41 8.83
N TRP A 188 -12.31 -1.54 7.80
CA TRP A 188 -12.11 -0.92 6.49
C TRP A 188 -12.05 0.62 6.59
N ASP A 189 -12.71 1.22 7.57
CA ASP A 189 -12.70 2.67 7.81
C ASP A 189 -11.30 3.20 8.19
N ILE A 190 -10.57 2.45 9.01
CA ILE A 190 -9.19 2.76 9.38
C ILE A 190 -8.26 2.59 8.18
N LEU A 191 -8.42 1.50 7.43
CA LEU A 191 -7.60 1.23 6.24
C LEU A 191 -7.85 2.22 5.11
N VAL A 192 -9.11 2.64 4.88
CA VAL A 192 -9.45 3.71 3.94
C VAL A 192 -8.79 5.02 4.33
N THR A 193 -8.77 5.37 5.63
CA THR A 193 -8.10 6.59 6.11
C THR A 193 -6.60 6.55 5.80
N ALA A 194 -5.94 5.41 6.02
CA ALA A 194 -4.53 5.22 5.68
C ALA A 194 -4.27 5.37 4.17
N ASN A 195 -5.11 4.74 3.34
CA ASN A 195 -5.02 4.82 1.88
C ASN A 195 -5.22 6.26 1.39
N GLN A 196 -6.23 6.97 1.90
CA GLN A 196 -6.49 8.37 1.54
C GLN A 196 -5.30 9.29 1.83
N ILE A 197 -4.71 9.19 3.03
CA ILE A 197 -3.52 9.98 3.38
C ILE A 197 -2.35 9.58 2.47
N SER A 198 -2.12 8.27 2.25
CA SER A 198 -1.05 7.79 1.36
C SER A 198 -1.19 8.32 -0.07
N LYS A 199 -2.40 8.29 -0.65
CA LYS A 199 -2.64 8.74 -2.04
C LYS A 199 -2.58 10.26 -2.17
N SER A 200 -3.00 10.99 -1.12
CA SER A 200 -2.80 12.43 -1.04
C SER A 200 -1.33 12.82 -1.15
N LEU A 201 -0.43 12.01 -0.56
CA LEU A 201 1.01 12.22 -0.64
C LEU A 201 1.59 11.81 -2.00
N ASP A 202 1.14 10.69 -2.58
CA ASP A 202 1.66 10.18 -3.86
C ASP A 202 1.21 11.01 -5.08
N ALA A 203 -0.09 11.28 -5.18
CA ALA A 203 -0.70 11.85 -6.39
C ALA A 203 -1.04 13.33 -6.23
N GLY A 204 -1.50 13.73 -5.04
CA GLY A 204 -1.91 15.10 -4.75
C GLY A 204 -0.78 16.01 -4.30
N HIS A 205 0.35 15.44 -3.84
CA HIS A 205 1.38 16.16 -3.10
C HIS A 205 0.77 17.10 -2.03
N ASP A 206 -0.28 16.63 -1.36
CA ASP A 206 -1.01 17.39 -0.35
C ASP A 206 -0.72 16.84 1.06
N LEU A 207 -0.23 17.72 1.92
CA LEU A 207 0.15 17.46 3.32
C LEU A 207 -1.01 17.69 4.29
N THR A 208 -2.13 18.28 3.87
CA THR A 208 -3.20 18.71 4.80
C THR A 208 -3.75 17.55 5.63
N LEU A 209 -4.01 16.40 5.00
CA LEU A 209 -4.53 15.21 5.68
C LEU A 209 -3.50 14.64 6.66
N LEU A 210 -2.23 14.61 6.29
CA LEU A 210 -1.13 14.14 7.13
C LEU A 210 -0.94 15.05 8.36
N VAL A 211 -0.92 16.37 8.17
CA VAL A 211 -0.79 17.35 9.26
C VAL A 211 -1.96 17.24 10.25
N ASN A 212 -3.18 17.07 9.75
CA ASN A 212 -4.35 16.86 10.60
C ASN A 212 -4.22 15.57 11.43
N TRP A 213 -3.77 14.48 10.81
CA TRP A 213 -3.55 13.21 11.51
C TRP A 213 -2.43 13.31 12.57
N ILE A 214 -1.33 14.00 12.28
CA ILE A 214 -0.23 14.25 13.24
C ILE A 214 -0.75 15.02 14.45
N ARG A 215 -1.56 16.06 14.24
CA ARG A 215 -2.15 16.86 15.32
C ARG A 215 -3.04 16.01 16.24
N GLU A 216 -3.82 15.10 15.67
CA GLU A 216 -4.69 14.21 16.46
C GLU A 216 -3.92 13.17 17.26
N ASN A 217 -2.75 12.75 16.78
CA ASN A 217 -1.94 11.67 17.36
C ASN A 217 -0.60 12.14 17.96
N GLN A 218 -0.48 13.43 18.26
CA GLN A 218 0.79 14.03 18.72
C GLN A 218 1.36 13.34 19.96
N THR A 219 0.53 12.99 20.95
CA THR A 219 0.98 12.32 22.18
C THR A 219 1.57 10.92 21.93
N TYR A 220 1.11 10.25 20.87
CA TYR A 220 1.66 8.95 20.47
C TYR A 220 3.01 9.13 19.78
N LEU A 221 3.10 10.10 18.86
CA LEU A 221 4.31 10.40 18.09
C LEU A 221 5.46 10.89 18.98
N THR A 222 5.16 11.72 19.99
CA THR A 222 6.18 12.18 20.95
C THR A 222 6.70 11.04 21.80
N LYS A 223 5.84 10.10 22.23
CA LYS A 223 6.26 8.91 23.00
C LYS A 223 7.16 7.98 22.20
N ARG A 224 6.94 7.86 20.88
CA ARG A 224 7.78 7.05 19.97
C ARG A 224 8.99 7.79 19.40
N SER A 225 9.17 9.07 19.76
CA SER A 225 10.20 9.96 19.19
C SER A 225 10.27 9.88 17.66
N SER A 226 9.10 9.95 16.99
CA SER A 226 9.03 9.81 15.54
C SER A 226 9.52 11.08 14.82
N ALA A 227 10.32 10.89 13.77
CA ALA A 227 10.76 11.98 12.87
C ALA A 227 9.65 12.48 11.92
N LEU A 228 8.49 11.81 11.89
CA LEU A 228 7.40 12.11 10.95
C LEU A 228 6.91 13.56 11.04
N GLU A 229 6.79 14.11 12.24
CA GLU A 229 6.36 15.51 12.41
C GLU A 229 7.37 16.48 11.77
N PHE A 230 8.65 16.26 12.02
CA PHE A 230 9.71 17.10 11.47
C PHE A 230 9.73 17.02 9.93
N GLU A 231 9.75 15.81 9.36
CA GLU A 231 9.79 15.60 7.91
C GLU A 231 8.58 16.19 7.19
N THR A 232 7.39 16.08 7.80
CA THR A 232 6.15 16.68 7.24
C THR A 232 6.26 18.21 7.18
N ARG A 233 6.71 18.84 8.26
CA ARG A 233 6.87 20.31 8.33
C ARG A 233 7.99 20.80 7.44
N LEU A 234 9.05 20.01 7.29
CA LEU A 234 10.13 20.32 6.36
C LEU A 234 9.63 20.24 4.91
N GLN A 235 8.80 19.25 4.57
CA GLN A 235 8.19 19.17 3.25
C GLN A 235 7.23 20.35 2.99
N GLU A 236 6.41 20.73 3.98
CA GLU A 236 5.54 21.93 3.90
C GLU A 236 6.36 23.19 3.61
N TYR A 237 7.48 23.37 4.32
CA TYR A 237 8.42 24.45 4.07
C TYR A 237 8.98 24.41 2.64
N ILE A 238 9.45 23.25 2.17
CA ILE A 238 10.03 23.10 0.82
C ILE A 238 9.00 23.47 -0.26
N GLU A 239 7.74 23.05 -0.12
CA GLU A 239 6.70 23.38 -1.09
C GLU A 239 6.36 24.88 -1.10
N LEU A 240 6.32 25.54 0.06
CA LEU A 240 6.16 27.00 0.14
C LEU A 240 7.31 27.74 -0.55
N VAL A 241 8.55 27.27 -0.35
CA VAL A 241 9.75 27.84 -0.98
C VAL A 241 9.70 27.63 -2.51
N LYS A 242 9.24 26.45 -2.97
CA LYS A 242 9.06 26.15 -4.41
C LYS A 242 8.05 27.10 -5.08
N ILE A 243 6.95 27.43 -4.38
CA ILE A 243 5.88 28.35 -4.82
C ILE A 243 6.30 29.83 -4.69
N ARG A 244 7.42 30.13 -4.02
CA ARG A 244 7.93 31.48 -3.70
C ARG A 244 7.08 32.26 -2.69
N ASP A 245 6.29 31.57 -1.87
CA ASP A 245 5.67 32.16 -0.69
C ASP A 245 6.69 32.22 0.45
N TYR A 246 7.57 33.23 0.39
CA TYR A 246 8.63 33.41 1.39
C TYR A 246 8.08 33.77 2.79
N PRO A 247 7.09 34.66 2.94
CA PRO A 247 6.50 34.92 4.26
C PRO A 247 5.90 33.66 4.90
N GLY A 248 5.15 32.86 4.13
CA GLY A 248 4.60 31.59 4.62
C GLY A 248 5.68 30.60 5.01
N ALA A 249 6.73 30.45 4.18
CA ALA A 249 7.87 29.58 4.47
C ALA A 249 8.61 29.98 5.75
N ILE A 250 8.87 31.28 5.95
CA ILE A 250 9.53 31.79 7.17
C ILE A 250 8.65 31.54 8.40
N GLY A 251 7.33 31.77 8.29
CA GLY A 251 6.38 31.47 9.36
C GLY A 251 6.36 29.98 9.73
N CYS A 252 6.34 29.08 8.75
CA CYS A 252 6.42 27.64 8.99
C CYS A 252 7.74 27.26 9.67
N PHE A 253 8.86 27.82 9.20
CA PHE A 253 10.17 27.59 9.79
C PHE A 253 10.21 28.00 11.27
N GLN A 254 9.77 29.22 11.57
CA GLN A 254 9.81 29.77 12.92
C GLN A 254 8.87 29.05 13.90
N ASN A 255 7.65 28.74 13.47
CA ASN A 255 6.63 28.19 14.35
C ASN A 255 6.74 26.67 14.54
N HIS A 256 7.21 25.94 13.52
CA HIS A 256 7.14 24.48 13.50
C HIS A 256 8.49 23.79 13.46
N LEU A 257 9.51 24.38 12.82
CA LEU A 257 10.81 23.75 12.61
C LEU A 257 11.85 24.10 13.67
N ILE A 258 11.82 25.32 14.23
CA ILE A 258 12.79 25.76 15.26
C ILE A 258 12.84 24.84 16.48
N LYS A 259 11.71 24.22 16.87
CA LYS A 259 11.67 23.28 18.01
C LYS A 259 12.59 22.05 17.84
N PHE A 260 13.02 21.76 16.62
CA PHE A 260 13.91 20.64 16.28
C PHE A 260 15.37 21.06 16.07
N ILE A 261 15.76 22.29 16.44
CA ILE A 261 17.12 22.79 16.22
C ILE A 261 18.20 21.94 16.87
N ASN A 262 17.91 21.37 18.06
CA ASN A 262 18.86 20.53 18.79
C ASN A 262 18.94 19.10 18.23
N THR A 263 17.95 18.66 17.44
CA THR A 263 17.87 17.28 16.91
C THR A 263 18.26 17.20 15.43
N ASN A 264 17.92 18.21 14.63
CA ASN A 264 18.05 18.20 13.17
C ASN A 264 18.71 19.48 12.62
N PHE A 265 19.80 19.93 13.27
CA PHE A 265 20.47 21.18 12.91
C PHE A 265 20.93 21.25 11.45
N ASP A 266 21.58 20.19 10.95
CA ASP A 266 22.14 20.16 9.60
C ASP A 266 21.05 20.31 8.53
N GLU A 267 19.90 19.68 8.74
CA GLU A 267 18.76 19.77 7.82
C GLU A 267 18.11 21.15 7.84
N LEU A 268 18.05 21.81 9.00
CA LEU A 268 17.58 23.19 9.13
C LEU A 268 18.55 24.19 8.50
N GLN A 269 19.86 23.94 8.60
CA GLN A 269 20.87 24.73 7.91
C GLN A 269 20.74 24.57 6.39
N LEU A 270 20.49 23.36 5.90
CA LEU A 270 20.20 23.12 4.49
C LEU A 270 18.90 23.80 4.04
N ALA A 271 17.83 23.71 4.83
CA ALA A 271 16.55 24.34 4.53
C ALA A 271 16.69 25.88 4.45
N SER A 272 17.36 26.51 5.42
CA SER A 272 17.62 27.95 5.40
C SER A 272 18.51 28.38 4.22
N GLY A 273 19.52 27.57 3.88
CA GLY A 273 20.31 27.78 2.66
C GLY A 273 19.48 27.66 1.37
N LEU A 274 18.54 26.71 1.32
CA LEU A 274 17.67 26.52 0.15
C LEU A 274 16.86 27.78 -0.16
N LEU A 275 16.37 28.50 0.86
CA LEU A 275 15.65 29.77 0.69
C LEU A 275 16.45 30.79 -0.11
N VAL A 276 17.76 30.86 0.12
CA VAL A 276 18.68 31.80 -0.55
C VAL A 276 18.98 31.32 -1.97
N PHE A 277 19.29 30.03 -2.14
CA PHE A 277 19.80 29.49 -3.41
C PHE A 277 18.73 29.03 -4.41
N ILE A 278 17.45 28.93 -4.02
CA ILE A 278 16.40 28.42 -4.92
C ILE A 278 16.22 29.24 -6.20
N LYS A 279 16.48 30.56 -6.17
CA LYS A 279 16.44 31.43 -7.36
C LYS A 279 17.52 31.03 -8.37
N SER A 280 18.74 30.81 -7.89
CA SER A 280 19.88 30.39 -8.72
C SER A 280 19.65 29.01 -9.35
N PHE A 281 18.92 28.13 -8.65
CA PHE A 281 18.59 26.79 -9.12
C PHE A 281 17.62 26.79 -10.31
N LYS A 282 16.55 27.60 -10.26
CA LYS A 282 15.60 27.71 -11.38
C LYS A 282 16.22 28.37 -12.62
N GLU A 283 17.14 29.31 -12.43
CA GLU A 283 17.87 29.95 -13.55
C GLU A 283 18.86 29.01 -14.24
N GLN A 284 19.50 28.10 -13.50
CA GLN A 284 20.37 27.06 -14.07
C GLN A 284 19.57 25.90 -14.70
N GLY A 285 18.41 25.53 -14.13
CA GLY A 285 17.53 24.51 -14.72
C GLY A 285 16.90 24.92 -16.07
N LEU A 286 16.67 26.21 -16.29
CA LEU A 286 16.30 26.75 -17.60
C LEU A 286 17.44 26.64 -18.63
N GLN A 287 18.69 26.79 -18.19
CA GLN A 287 19.86 26.61 -19.06
C GLN A 287 20.19 25.12 -19.31
N GLN A 288 19.83 24.22 -18.39
CA GLN A 288 20.06 22.77 -18.55
C GLN A 288 18.94 22.04 -19.30
N LYS A 289 17.69 22.51 -19.25
CA LYS A 289 16.61 21.96 -20.10
C LYS A 289 16.85 22.17 -21.60
N GLU A 290 17.64 23.17 -21.98
CA GLU A 290 18.12 23.31 -23.36
C GLU A 290 19.23 22.31 -23.70
N ALA A 291 19.93 21.76 -22.70
CA ALA A 291 21.07 20.85 -22.91
C ALA A 291 20.72 19.36 -22.96
N GLN A 292 19.51 18.95 -22.55
CA GLN A 292 19.06 17.54 -22.57
C GLN A 292 18.04 17.30 -23.70
N SER A 293 18.51 17.47 -24.94
CA SER A 293 17.93 16.81 -26.11
C SER A 293 19.08 16.45 -27.05
N ASP A 294 19.67 15.28 -26.81
CA ASP A 294 20.96 14.79 -27.34
C ASP A 294 20.99 14.48 -28.85
N ALA A 295 20.12 15.07 -29.65
CA ALA A 295 20.22 15.01 -31.12
C ALA A 295 19.95 16.36 -31.82
N SER A 296 19.29 17.31 -31.15
CA SER A 296 19.00 18.64 -31.71
C SER A 296 20.04 19.70 -31.33
N HIS A 297 20.84 19.47 -30.29
CA HIS A 297 21.79 20.45 -29.76
C HIS A 297 23.03 20.67 -30.66
N MET A 298 23.31 19.80 -31.65
CA MET A 298 24.36 20.08 -32.66
C MET A 298 23.94 21.14 -33.69
N LYS A 299 22.65 21.47 -33.81
CA LYS A 299 22.16 22.46 -34.79
C LYS A 299 22.28 23.90 -34.30
N THR A 300 22.45 24.12 -33.00
CA THR A 300 22.68 25.45 -32.44
C THR A 300 24.18 25.74 -32.37
N LYS A 301 24.58 26.95 -32.77
CA LYS A 301 25.99 27.41 -32.70
C LYS A 301 26.59 27.21 -31.31
N LEU A 302 25.76 27.31 -30.26
CA LEU A 302 26.16 27.12 -28.88
C LEU A 302 26.49 25.65 -28.55
N GLY A 303 25.64 24.71 -28.97
CA GLY A 303 25.84 23.29 -28.70
C GLY A 303 26.96 22.67 -29.53
N PHE A 304 27.16 23.14 -30.77
CA PHE A 304 28.31 22.76 -31.59
C PHE A 304 29.65 23.12 -30.92
N PHE A 305 29.77 24.34 -30.41
CA PHE A 305 31.00 24.80 -29.75
C PHE A 305 31.27 24.06 -28.44
N GLN A 306 30.21 23.84 -27.64
CA GLN A 306 30.31 23.08 -26.39
C GLN A 306 30.78 21.64 -26.64
N TYR A 307 30.28 20.99 -27.69
CA TYR A 307 30.61 19.60 -28.04
C TYR A 307 32.04 19.44 -28.56
N PHE A 308 32.48 20.28 -29.51
CA PHE A 308 33.80 20.12 -30.14
C PHE A 308 34.95 20.75 -29.38
N PHE A 309 34.73 21.87 -28.69
CA PHE A 309 35.81 22.65 -28.07
C PHE A 309 35.76 22.63 -26.55
N GLY A 310 34.75 22.00 -25.94
CA GLY A 310 34.56 21.98 -24.49
C GLY A 310 34.38 23.38 -23.87
N LYS A 311 34.02 24.39 -24.69
CA LYS A 311 33.89 25.79 -24.28
C LYS A 311 32.62 26.40 -24.85
N VAL A 312 31.91 27.17 -24.04
CA VAL A 312 30.82 28.04 -24.49
C VAL A 312 31.43 29.25 -25.23
N PRO A 313 30.91 29.65 -26.41
CA PRO A 313 31.42 30.83 -27.12
C PRO A 313 31.23 32.10 -26.25
N PRO A 314 32.13 33.11 -26.35
CA PRO A 314 31.95 34.38 -25.66
C PRO A 314 30.63 35.01 -26.10
N ARG A 315 29.78 35.42 -25.15
CA ARG A 315 28.56 36.17 -25.49
C ARG A 315 28.98 37.47 -26.18
N GLU A 316 28.57 37.66 -27.43
CA GLU A 316 28.71 38.94 -28.13
C GLU A 316 27.86 39.98 -27.38
N SER A 317 28.52 40.83 -26.59
CA SER A 317 27.90 41.99 -25.97
C SER A 317 27.67 43.04 -27.05
N VAL A 318 26.44 43.17 -27.52
CA VAL A 318 26.02 44.35 -28.28
C VAL A 318 26.05 45.54 -27.33
N SER A 319 26.88 46.52 -27.69
CA SER A 319 27.06 47.83 -27.08
C SER A 319 25.75 48.50 -26.66
N GLY A 320 25.67 48.89 -25.38
CA GLY A 320 24.56 49.69 -24.84
C GLY A 320 24.76 50.06 -23.37
N ASN A 321 25.63 51.03 -23.13
CA ASN A 321 25.80 51.86 -21.93
C ASN A 321 26.19 51.20 -20.60
N ALA A 322 27.42 51.53 -20.20
CA ALA A 322 27.96 51.31 -18.87
C ALA A 322 27.24 52.17 -17.83
N THR A 323 26.64 51.51 -16.85
CA THR A 323 26.67 51.97 -15.46
C THR A 323 27.28 50.85 -14.63
N PHE A 324 28.49 51.11 -14.14
CA PHE A 324 29.17 50.33 -13.12
C PHE A 324 28.25 50.22 -11.90
N GLU A 325 27.96 48.99 -11.45
CA GLU A 325 27.97 48.66 -10.03
C GLU A 325 28.00 47.13 -9.81
N ASN A 326 29.16 46.70 -9.28
CA ASN A 326 29.42 45.54 -8.44
C ASN A 326 29.02 44.15 -8.93
N ASN A 327 29.78 43.69 -9.94
CA ASN A 327 29.82 42.31 -10.37
C ASN A 327 30.83 41.49 -9.51
N THR A 328 30.54 41.28 -8.22
CA THR A 328 31.15 40.17 -7.47
C THR A 328 30.38 38.89 -7.76
N ARG A 329 30.30 38.51 -9.03
CA ARG A 329 29.86 37.16 -9.42
C ARG A 329 31.07 36.24 -9.26
N SER A 330 31.35 35.89 -8.01
CA SER A 330 32.27 34.80 -7.67
C SER A 330 31.91 33.61 -8.55
N LYS A 331 32.88 33.18 -9.37
CA LYS A 331 32.86 31.89 -10.05
C LYS A 331 32.92 30.81 -8.97
N PHE A 332 31.80 30.55 -8.32
CA PHE A 332 31.65 29.35 -7.50
C PHE A 332 31.69 28.15 -8.44
N SER A 333 32.62 27.24 -8.15
CA SER A 333 32.72 25.93 -8.78
C SER A 333 31.45 25.12 -8.48
N ALA A 334 30.44 25.29 -9.32
CA ALA A 334 29.03 25.03 -9.01
C ALA A 334 28.54 23.58 -9.27
N SER A 335 29.41 22.57 -9.38
CA SER A 335 28.93 21.19 -9.60
C SER A 335 28.76 20.40 -8.31
N GLY A 336 29.59 20.63 -7.28
CA GLY A 336 29.56 19.84 -6.03
C GLY A 336 28.58 20.34 -4.97
N GLU A 337 28.47 21.66 -4.77
CA GLU A 337 27.71 22.25 -3.65
C GLU A 337 26.18 22.27 -3.86
N PHE A 338 25.71 22.08 -5.09
CA PHE A 338 24.28 22.07 -5.43
C PHE A 338 23.63 20.68 -5.35
N VAL A 339 24.44 19.61 -5.25
CA VAL A 339 23.95 18.23 -5.12
C VAL A 339 23.10 18.04 -3.86
N ARG A 340 23.51 18.67 -2.74
CA ARG A 340 22.76 18.61 -1.46
C ARG A 340 21.35 19.20 -1.57
N TYR A 341 21.18 20.29 -2.32
CA TYR A 341 19.87 20.90 -2.53
C TYR A 341 19.01 20.11 -3.52
N THR A 342 19.63 19.41 -4.47
CA THR A 342 18.94 18.52 -5.42
C THR A 342 18.19 17.40 -4.69
N ARG A 343 18.83 16.78 -3.69
CA ARG A 343 18.21 15.75 -2.85
C ARG A 343 17.05 16.29 -1.99
N VAL A 344 17.14 17.53 -1.54
CA VAL A 344 16.05 18.18 -0.76
C VAL A 344 14.86 18.53 -1.66
N LEU A 345 15.08 18.79 -2.95
CA LEU A 345 14.03 19.13 -3.89
C LEU A 345 13.42 17.92 -4.61
N SER A 346 14.00 16.73 -4.49
CA SER A 346 13.57 15.52 -5.21
C SER A 346 12.20 15.01 -4.76
N ASP A 347 11.41 14.50 -5.70
CA ASP A 347 10.10 13.90 -5.44
C ASP A 347 10.17 12.58 -4.65
N GLU A 348 11.36 11.96 -4.57
CA GLU A 348 11.59 10.79 -3.70
C GLU A 348 11.25 11.07 -2.22
N ARG A 349 11.31 12.32 -1.79
CA ARG A 349 10.93 12.72 -0.42
C ARG A 349 9.47 12.42 -0.11
N TRP A 350 8.57 12.53 -1.09
CA TRP A 350 7.15 12.17 -0.91
C TRP A 350 6.99 10.67 -0.64
N ASN A 351 7.77 9.84 -1.34
CA ASN A 351 7.80 8.38 -1.11
C ASN A 351 8.35 8.03 0.28
N VAL A 352 9.38 8.76 0.74
CA VAL A 352 9.91 8.60 2.11
C VAL A 352 8.87 9.02 3.14
N LEU A 353 8.21 10.16 2.95
CA LEU A 353 7.20 10.69 3.86
C LEU A 353 5.99 9.75 3.98
N LYS A 354 5.49 9.25 2.84
CA LYS A 354 4.46 8.21 2.80
C LYS A 354 4.87 6.97 3.58
N ARG A 355 6.10 6.47 3.38
CA ARG A 355 6.60 5.27 4.07
C ARG A 355 6.68 5.49 5.57
N LEU A 356 7.20 6.63 6.01
CA LEU A 356 7.24 7.02 7.43
C LEU A 356 5.82 7.10 8.02
N PHE A 357 4.90 7.76 7.31
CA PHE A 357 3.50 7.82 7.72
C PHE A 357 2.88 6.43 7.88
N LEU A 358 2.98 5.57 6.86
CA LEU A 358 2.41 4.22 6.90
C LEU A 358 3.04 3.38 8.01
N GLN A 359 4.35 3.50 8.24
CA GLN A 359 5.04 2.82 9.34
C GLN A 359 4.47 3.25 10.71
N GLU A 360 4.31 4.55 10.94
CA GLU A 360 3.76 5.07 12.20
C GLU A 360 2.28 4.70 12.38
N PHE A 361 1.50 4.84 11.31
CA PHE A 361 0.08 4.54 11.30
C PHE A 361 -0.16 3.04 11.57
N TYR A 362 0.53 2.17 10.84
CA TYR A 362 0.39 0.73 11.00
C TYR A 362 0.89 0.25 12.36
N SER A 363 2.00 0.80 12.87
CA SER A 363 2.48 0.48 14.21
C SER A 363 1.48 0.89 15.30
N MET A 364 0.77 2.01 15.15
CA MET A 364 -0.24 2.45 16.12
C MET A 364 -1.40 1.46 16.22
N TYR A 365 -1.82 0.92 15.08
CA TYR A 365 -2.96 0.01 14.99
C TYR A 365 -2.57 -1.48 14.99
N GLY A 366 -1.28 -1.81 15.05
CA GLY A 366 -0.79 -3.19 14.95
C GLY A 366 -1.04 -3.83 13.59
N ILE A 367 -1.13 -3.04 12.52
CA ILE A 367 -1.37 -3.50 11.15
C ILE A 367 -0.07 -4.00 10.52
N SER A 368 -0.12 -5.10 9.76
CA SER A 368 1.01 -5.58 8.97
C SER A 368 1.37 -4.59 7.86
N GLN A 369 2.66 -4.29 7.71
CA GLN A 369 3.19 -3.47 6.61
C GLN A 369 3.08 -4.18 5.26
N HIS A 370 3.11 -5.51 5.26
CA HIS A 370 2.94 -6.34 4.08
C HIS A 370 1.50 -6.84 3.98
N ASP A 371 1.00 -6.93 2.75
CA ASP A 371 -0.34 -7.42 2.48
C ASP A 371 -0.41 -8.95 2.69
N PRO A 372 -1.25 -9.44 3.61
CA PRO A 372 -1.33 -10.88 3.91
C PRO A 372 -1.69 -11.73 2.70
N LEU A 373 -2.53 -11.21 1.80
CA LEU A 373 -2.89 -11.88 0.54
C LEU A 373 -1.64 -12.18 -0.31
N LEU A 374 -0.77 -11.18 -0.49
CA LEU A 374 0.44 -11.33 -1.29
C LEU A 374 1.43 -12.29 -0.64
N ILE A 375 1.52 -12.29 0.70
CA ILE A 375 2.33 -13.25 1.45
C ILE A 375 1.83 -14.68 1.17
N TYR A 376 0.55 -14.98 1.38
CA TYR A 376 0.03 -16.33 1.16
C TYR A 376 0.14 -16.77 -0.30
N LEU A 377 -0.09 -15.85 -1.24
CA LEU A 377 0.07 -16.14 -2.65
C LEU A 377 1.52 -16.47 -2.98
N SER A 378 2.48 -15.68 -2.49
CA SER A 378 3.91 -15.94 -2.70
C SER A 378 4.35 -17.29 -2.12
N LEU A 379 3.88 -17.63 -0.92
CA LEU A 379 4.16 -18.91 -0.26
C LEU A 379 3.52 -20.07 -1.03
N GLY A 380 2.24 -19.97 -1.37
CA GLY A 380 1.50 -21.01 -2.09
C GLY A 380 2.01 -21.25 -3.51
N ILE A 381 2.40 -20.20 -4.23
CA ILE A 381 3.03 -20.35 -5.54
C ILE A 381 4.40 -21.02 -5.39
N SER A 382 5.21 -20.62 -4.40
CA SER A 382 6.54 -21.20 -4.18
C SER A 382 6.50 -22.69 -3.88
N THR A 383 5.46 -23.18 -3.19
CA THR A 383 5.29 -24.63 -2.92
C THR A 383 4.85 -25.42 -4.15
N LEU A 384 4.25 -24.77 -5.14
CA LEU A 384 3.81 -25.40 -6.39
C LEU A 384 4.81 -25.21 -7.54
N LYS A 385 5.68 -24.21 -7.46
CA LYS A 385 6.65 -23.85 -8.51
C LYS A 385 7.75 -24.91 -8.57
N THR A 386 7.74 -25.71 -9.63
CA THR A 386 8.76 -26.74 -9.89
C THR A 386 9.70 -26.32 -11.01
N LYS A 387 10.80 -27.05 -11.19
CA LYS A 387 11.71 -26.82 -12.33
C LYS A 387 11.04 -27.05 -13.68
N SER A 388 9.97 -27.84 -13.75
CA SER A 388 9.16 -28.00 -14.96
C SER A 388 8.51 -26.69 -15.40
N CYS A 389 8.22 -25.77 -14.47
CA CYS A 389 7.70 -24.44 -14.79
C CYS A 389 8.69 -23.55 -15.58
N LEU A 390 9.98 -23.93 -15.68
CA LEU A 390 10.98 -23.23 -16.50
C LEU A 390 11.01 -23.68 -17.97
N GLN A 391 10.27 -24.74 -18.32
CA GLN A 391 10.37 -25.37 -19.65
C GLN A 391 9.79 -24.51 -20.79
N GLU A 392 9.20 -23.34 -20.52
CA GLU A 392 8.83 -22.34 -21.53
C GLU A 392 10.02 -21.85 -22.38
N ASN A 393 11.26 -22.11 -21.97
CA ASN A 393 12.45 -21.68 -22.70
C ASN A 393 12.90 -22.63 -23.83
N TYR A 394 12.22 -23.75 -24.09
CA TYR A 394 12.54 -24.58 -25.24
C TYR A 394 11.91 -23.97 -26.50
N PRO A 395 12.71 -23.50 -27.47
CA PRO A 395 12.16 -22.96 -28.72
C PRO A 395 11.34 -24.06 -29.42
N PRO A 396 10.22 -23.71 -30.07
CA PRO A 396 9.47 -24.67 -30.84
C PRO A 396 10.41 -25.34 -31.85
N ALA A 397 10.52 -26.66 -31.79
CA ALA A 397 11.06 -27.42 -32.91
C ALA A 397 10.27 -27.01 -34.15
N LYS A 398 10.95 -26.45 -35.16
CA LYS A 398 10.33 -25.98 -36.39
C LYS A 398 9.51 -27.11 -37.01
N GLY A 399 8.19 -26.95 -37.14
CA GLY A 399 7.37 -27.96 -37.82
C GLY A 399 5.88 -27.86 -37.55
N ASP A 400 5.43 -28.07 -36.31
CA ASP A 400 4.04 -28.46 -36.07
C ASP A 400 3.35 -27.65 -34.96
N GLU A 401 2.58 -26.63 -35.34
CA GLU A 401 1.77 -25.82 -34.41
C GLU A 401 0.75 -26.66 -33.63
N GLU A 402 0.16 -27.69 -34.23
CA GLU A 402 -0.81 -28.57 -33.58
C GLU A 402 -0.18 -29.42 -32.47
N LEU A 403 1.05 -29.89 -32.71
CA LEU A 403 1.82 -30.70 -31.79
C LEU A 403 2.31 -29.86 -30.61
N HIS A 404 2.79 -28.65 -30.91
CA HIS A 404 3.13 -27.66 -29.90
C HIS A 404 1.91 -27.32 -29.04
N ASN A 405 0.75 -27.09 -29.65
CA ASN A 405 -0.49 -26.83 -28.94
C ASN A 405 -0.90 -28.02 -28.06
N PHE A 406 -0.73 -29.27 -28.49
CA PHE A 406 -1.02 -30.44 -27.65
C PHE A 406 -0.11 -30.52 -26.41
N PHE A 407 1.21 -30.36 -26.59
CA PHE A 407 2.15 -30.41 -25.47
C PHE A 407 2.02 -29.20 -24.54
N SER A 408 1.85 -27.98 -25.08
CA SER A 408 1.68 -26.78 -24.27
C SER A 408 0.30 -26.77 -23.61
N SER A 409 -0.80 -26.89 -24.35
CA SER A 409 -2.15 -26.70 -23.81
C SER A 409 -2.64 -27.89 -22.99
N GLU A 410 -2.51 -29.14 -23.45
CA GLU A 410 -3.14 -30.29 -22.76
C GLU A 410 -2.23 -30.95 -21.72
N LEU A 411 -0.92 -31.02 -21.96
CA LEU A 411 0.01 -31.73 -21.08
C LEU A 411 0.66 -30.83 -20.03
N ASN A 412 1.15 -29.64 -20.41
CA ASN A 412 1.96 -28.80 -19.54
C ASN A 412 1.19 -27.64 -18.88
N HIS A 413 0.26 -26.97 -19.59
CA HIS A 413 -0.42 -25.77 -19.09
C HIS A 413 -1.85 -25.96 -18.60
N SER A 414 -2.62 -26.97 -19.04
CA SER A 414 -4.06 -27.06 -18.71
C SER A 414 -4.38 -27.13 -17.21
N LYS A 415 -3.39 -27.46 -16.35
CA LYS A 415 -3.61 -27.73 -14.93
C LYS A 415 -2.60 -27.09 -13.98
N CYS A 416 -1.57 -26.42 -14.49
CA CYS A 416 -0.57 -25.80 -13.61
C CYS A 416 -0.98 -24.36 -13.28
N PRO A 417 -1.37 -24.05 -12.04
CA PRO A 417 -1.75 -22.68 -11.66
C PRO A 417 -0.53 -21.73 -11.67
N VAL A 418 0.70 -22.25 -11.57
CA VAL A 418 1.93 -21.45 -11.58
C VAL A 418 2.26 -20.97 -13.00
N CYS A 419 2.04 -21.82 -14.01
CA CYS A 419 2.31 -21.52 -15.42
C CYS A 419 1.11 -20.88 -16.14
N SER A 420 0.08 -20.47 -15.41
CA SER A 420 -1.02 -19.73 -16.02
C SER A 420 -0.54 -18.32 -16.38
N PRO A 421 -1.04 -17.72 -17.47
CA PRO A 421 -0.56 -16.40 -17.91
C PRO A 421 -0.80 -15.30 -16.87
N GLU A 422 -1.79 -15.48 -15.99
CA GLU A 422 -2.10 -14.55 -14.90
C GLU A 422 -1.07 -14.62 -13.76
N PHE A 423 -0.57 -15.82 -13.43
CA PHE A 423 0.37 -16.01 -12.32
C PHE A 423 1.83 -16.03 -12.75
N ALA A 424 2.14 -16.45 -13.99
CA ALA A 424 3.52 -16.57 -14.49
C ALA A 424 4.39 -15.32 -14.22
N PRO A 425 3.92 -14.07 -14.45
CA PRO A 425 4.70 -12.87 -14.15
C PRO A 425 5.06 -12.72 -12.67
N LEU A 426 4.15 -13.09 -11.78
CA LEU A 426 4.34 -13.03 -10.32
C LEU A 426 5.31 -14.12 -9.84
N THR A 427 5.49 -15.18 -10.61
CA THR A 427 6.28 -16.34 -10.19
C THR A 427 7.78 -16.17 -10.47
N LYS A 428 8.18 -15.25 -11.35
CA LYS A 428 9.55 -15.17 -11.88
C LYS A 428 10.60 -15.12 -10.78
N ASP A 429 10.40 -14.25 -9.79
CA ASP A 429 11.35 -13.99 -8.70
C ASP A 429 11.14 -14.89 -7.48
N LEU A 430 10.15 -15.79 -7.50
CA LEU A 430 9.86 -16.71 -6.39
C LEU A 430 10.77 -17.95 -6.39
N PRO A 431 11.09 -18.51 -5.22
CA PRO A 431 11.86 -19.75 -5.12
C PRO A 431 11.09 -20.97 -5.63
N TYR A 432 11.83 -22.03 -5.96
CA TYR A 432 11.24 -23.33 -6.32
C TYR A 432 10.92 -24.15 -5.07
N ALA A 433 9.92 -25.01 -5.20
CA ALA A 433 9.57 -25.98 -4.17
C ALA A 433 10.78 -26.86 -3.82
N HIS A 434 11.09 -26.94 -2.52
CA HIS A 434 12.16 -27.78 -2.01
C HIS A 434 11.59 -29.15 -1.62
N HIS A 435 11.72 -30.13 -2.51
CA HIS A 435 11.34 -31.52 -2.22
C HIS A 435 12.48 -32.22 -1.47
N ILE A 436 12.28 -32.49 -0.18
CA ILE A 436 13.26 -33.21 0.66
C ILE A 436 13.24 -34.72 0.39
N GLN A 437 12.09 -35.23 -0.04
CA GLN A 437 11.87 -36.64 -0.34
C GLN A 437 11.72 -36.82 -1.85
N SER A 438 12.52 -37.73 -2.42
CA SER A 438 12.34 -38.20 -3.79
C SER A 438 11.11 -39.09 -3.85
N ASN A 439 10.10 -38.69 -4.63
CA ASN A 439 8.96 -39.55 -4.94
C ASN A 439 9.29 -40.35 -6.20
N LEU A 440 9.46 -41.66 -6.05
CA LEU A 440 9.62 -42.57 -7.17
C LEU A 440 8.26 -42.87 -7.80
N PHE A 441 8.22 -43.04 -9.12
CA PHE A 441 7.03 -43.56 -9.79
C PHE A 441 6.79 -45.03 -9.41
N GLU A 442 5.57 -45.52 -9.64
CA GLU A 442 5.22 -46.92 -9.37
C GLU A 442 5.96 -47.86 -10.33
N ASN A 443 6.18 -47.43 -11.58
CA ASN A 443 6.91 -48.19 -12.61
C ASN A 443 7.94 -47.31 -13.32
N PRO A 444 9.04 -46.92 -12.66
CA PRO A 444 9.99 -45.93 -13.18
C PRO A 444 10.89 -46.55 -14.27
N VAL A 445 10.95 -45.90 -15.42
CA VAL A 445 11.85 -46.23 -16.53
C VAL A 445 12.66 -44.99 -16.90
N MET A 446 13.95 -45.18 -17.14
CA MET A 446 14.86 -44.16 -17.61
C MET A 446 15.04 -44.30 -19.13
N LEU A 447 14.83 -43.22 -19.86
CA LEU A 447 15.11 -43.13 -21.29
C LEU A 447 16.62 -42.92 -21.53
N PRO A 448 17.13 -43.14 -22.76
CA PRO A 448 18.55 -42.98 -23.09
C PRO A 448 19.14 -41.60 -22.80
N ASN A 449 18.32 -40.55 -22.79
CA ASN A 449 18.72 -39.19 -22.42
C ASN A 449 18.83 -38.96 -20.90
N GLY A 450 18.50 -39.96 -20.08
CA GLY A 450 18.53 -39.88 -18.63
C GLY A 450 17.23 -39.38 -17.98
N ASN A 451 16.19 -39.04 -18.75
CA ASN A 451 14.90 -38.64 -18.20
C ASN A 451 14.14 -39.86 -17.66
N ILE A 452 13.53 -39.72 -16.48
CA ILE A 452 12.81 -40.81 -15.80
C ILE A 452 11.31 -40.55 -15.82
N TYR A 453 10.54 -41.55 -16.25
CA TYR A 453 9.09 -41.49 -16.36
C TYR A 453 8.43 -42.74 -15.78
N ASP A 454 7.13 -42.67 -15.53
CA ASP A 454 6.33 -43.88 -15.29
C ASP A 454 6.04 -44.56 -16.63
N SER A 455 6.44 -45.83 -16.76
CA SER A 455 6.31 -46.62 -17.99
C SER A 455 4.87 -46.70 -18.50
N LYS A 456 3.89 -46.91 -17.60
CA LYS A 456 2.48 -47.01 -17.98
C LYS A 456 1.97 -45.67 -18.51
N LYS A 457 2.35 -44.55 -17.87
CA LYS A 457 1.96 -43.20 -18.32
C LYS A 457 2.59 -42.84 -19.66
N LEU A 458 3.84 -43.20 -19.88
CA LEU A 458 4.57 -42.91 -21.12
C LEU A 458 3.97 -43.66 -22.32
N LYS A 459 3.62 -44.95 -22.16
CA LYS A 459 2.92 -45.73 -23.19
C LYS A 459 1.52 -45.19 -23.48
N LEU A 460 0.79 -44.78 -22.44
CA LEU A 460 -0.54 -44.18 -22.59
C LEU A 460 -0.47 -42.84 -23.36
N LEU A 461 0.59 -42.06 -23.14
CA LEU A 461 0.86 -40.85 -23.92
C LEU A 461 1.14 -41.18 -25.39
N ALA A 462 2.01 -42.15 -25.67
CA ALA A 462 2.31 -42.58 -27.05
C ALA A 462 1.03 -43.03 -27.79
N ALA A 463 0.19 -43.84 -27.15
CA ALA A 463 -1.10 -44.26 -27.71
C ALA A 463 -2.07 -43.09 -27.98
N LYS A 464 -2.06 -42.06 -27.13
CA LYS A 464 -2.83 -40.82 -27.36
C LYS A 464 -2.31 -40.01 -28.55
N LEU A 465 -0.98 -39.91 -28.70
CA LEU A 465 -0.38 -39.19 -29.82
C LEU A 465 -0.68 -39.86 -31.17
N VAL A 466 -0.60 -41.19 -31.22
CA VAL A 466 -0.95 -41.98 -32.41
C VAL A 466 -2.44 -41.87 -32.74
N SER A 467 -3.32 -42.00 -31.74
CA SER A 467 -4.78 -41.90 -31.99
C SER A 467 -5.23 -40.52 -32.47
N ARG A 468 -4.54 -39.45 -32.06
CA ARG A 468 -4.75 -38.09 -32.56
C ARG A 468 -3.98 -37.76 -33.85
N LYS A 469 -3.23 -38.71 -34.42
CA LYS A 469 -2.37 -38.53 -35.61
C LYS A 469 -1.32 -37.42 -35.48
N LEU A 470 -0.88 -37.14 -34.25
CA LEU A 470 0.14 -36.13 -33.97
C LEU A 470 1.56 -36.69 -34.16
N TYR A 471 1.77 -37.99 -33.91
CA TYR A 471 3.02 -38.68 -34.21
C TYR A 471 2.72 -40.02 -34.90
N ASN A 472 3.59 -40.40 -35.85
CA ASN A 472 3.66 -41.76 -36.38
C ASN A 472 4.67 -42.55 -35.53
N LEU A 473 4.16 -43.33 -34.59
CA LEU A 473 4.97 -44.21 -33.73
C LEU A 473 4.65 -45.66 -34.04
N GLU A 474 5.69 -46.47 -34.15
CA GLU A 474 5.58 -47.92 -34.11
C GLU A 474 5.14 -48.39 -32.71
N PRO A 475 4.57 -49.61 -32.55
CA PRO A 475 4.08 -50.12 -31.26
C PRO A 475 5.11 -50.13 -30.12
N ASN A 476 6.40 -50.12 -30.47
CA ASN A 476 7.53 -50.20 -29.55
C ASN A 476 8.29 -48.87 -29.42
N GLN A 477 7.69 -47.76 -29.84
CA GLN A 477 8.28 -46.43 -29.80
C GLN A 477 7.49 -45.50 -28.88
N VAL A 478 8.22 -44.66 -28.13
CA VAL A 478 7.65 -43.58 -27.31
C VAL A 478 8.32 -42.26 -27.66
N VAL A 479 7.62 -41.16 -27.42
CA VAL A 479 8.17 -39.82 -27.51
C VAL A 479 8.43 -39.33 -26.09
N ASP A 480 9.62 -38.78 -25.86
CA ASP A 480 9.88 -38.06 -24.61
C ASP A 480 9.15 -36.70 -24.62
N PRO A 481 8.32 -36.40 -23.61
CA PRO A 481 7.58 -35.13 -23.52
C PRO A 481 8.45 -33.86 -23.46
N VAL A 482 9.73 -33.98 -23.09
CA VAL A 482 10.65 -32.86 -22.82
C VAL A 482 11.53 -32.55 -24.01
N ASP A 483 12.29 -33.52 -24.53
CA ASP A 483 13.19 -33.30 -25.68
C ASP A 483 12.52 -33.57 -27.04
N ARG A 484 11.33 -34.19 -27.05
CA ARG A 484 10.50 -34.54 -28.22
C ARG A 484 11.15 -35.57 -29.16
N GLU A 485 12.18 -36.27 -28.71
CA GLU A 485 12.84 -37.34 -29.47
C GLU A 485 12.11 -38.67 -29.29
N ILE A 486 12.27 -39.56 -30.28
CA ILE A 486 11.66 -40.90 -30.29
C ILE A 486 12.66 -41.92 -29.74
N TYR A 487 12.21 -42.70 -28.76
CA TYR A 487 12.99 -43.76 -28.13
C TYR A 487 12.28 -45.12 -28.26
N TYR A 488 13.05 -46.20 -28.36
CA TYR A 488 12.49 -47.55 -28.41
C TYR A 488 12.38 -48.16 -27.01
N GLU A 489 11.34 -48.96 -26.78
CA GLU A 489 11.13 -49.62 -25.49
C GLU A 489 12.28 -50.55 -25.06
N LYS A 490 13.01 -51.11 -26.03
CA LYS A 490 14.20 -51.95 -25.78
C LYS A 490 15.36 -51.19 -25.11
N ASP A 491 15.39 -49.87 -25.25
CA ASP A 491 16.47 -49.02 -24.74
C ASP A 491 16.14 -48.45 -23.35
N PHE A 492 15.00 -48.82 -22.77
CA PHE A 492 14.59 -48.36 -21.44
C PHE A 492 15.34 -49.10 -20.34
N VAL A 493 15.78 -48.36 -19.33
CA VAL A 493 16.36 -48.92 -18.12
C VAL A 493 15.35 -48.84 -16.99
N THR A 494 14.89 -49.99 -16.47
CA THR A 494 14.02 -50.02 -15.28
C THR A 494 14.81 -49.57 -14.06
N MET A 495 14.32 -48.56 -13.36
CA MET A 495 14.96 -48.03 -12.16
C MET A 495 14.40 -48.72 -10.92
N TYR A 496 15.26 -49.03 -9.95
CA TYR A 496 14.85 -49.53 -8.64
C TYR A 496 15.29 -48.53 -7.56
N PRO A 497 14.49 -48.30 -6.51
CA PRO A 497 14.94 -47.50 -5.38
C PRO A 497 16.13 -48.19 -4.72
N THR A 498 17.28 -47.51 -4.67
CA THR A 498 18.47 -47.92 -3.92
C THR A 498 18.44 -47.42 -2.50
#